data_AF-A0A9W9RQF6-F1
#
_entry.id   AF-A0A9W9RQF6-F1
#
_cell.length_a   1.000
_cell.length_b   1.000
_cell.length_c   1.000
_cell.angle_alpha   90.00
_cell.angle_beta   90.00
_cell.angle_gamma   90.00
#
_symmetry.space_group_name_H-M   'P 1'
#
loop_
_entity.id
_entity.type
_entity.pdbx_description
1 polymer ?
#
loop_
_entity_poly.entity_id
_entity_poly.type
_entity_poly.pdbx_seq_one_letter_code
_entity_poly.pdbx_strand_id
1 'polypeptide(L)'
;MSLTLDGWYPEISIDALAIHHDSRLSEFKWLNYPGEDLTKNDLEALGDRCISLRDFTLTIRRSQGDLTEANLYKTLGSLPRLQSISPNLQVSKRYSPTDNDEDDNGNLFNALIDDEFDRIIPSEVLGDGPDSSEACNGAMHEQLINCALDKILAKSIFDTISSEKPQVSLPLEELALKITNVGHFGMVDCPAHFLYVLFHLCRPWRDTRNIRDDCRHEIRIEE
;
A
#
# COMPACT_ATOMS: atom_id res chain seq x y z
N MET A 1 23.04 -10.10 -1.69
CA MET A 1 23.16 -9.26 -0.47
C MET A 1 21.77 -8.78 -0.09
N SER A 2 21.47 -8.68 1.19
CA SER A 2 20.18 -8.17 1.68
C SER A 2 20.39 -6.82 2.36
N LEU A 3 19.47 -5.89 2.15
CA LEU A 3 19.42 -4.60 2.84
C LEU A 3 18.01 -4.33 3.34
N THR A 4 17.91 -3.88 4.58
CA THR A 4 16.65 -3.45 5.19
C THR A 4 16.80 -2.01 5.66
N LEU A 5 15.89 -1.16 5.21
CA LEU A 5 15.75 0.23 5.63
C LEU A 5 14.45 0.35 6.44
N ASP A 6 14.60 0.73 7.70
CA ASP A 6 13.52 0.92 8.67
C ASP A 6 13.74 2.29 9.32
N GLY A 7 12.70 3.13 9.36
CA GLY A 7 12.82 4.52 9.81
C GLY A 7 13.83 5.36 9.00
N TRP A 8 13.84 5.20 7.67
CA TRP A 8 14.82 5.84 6.79
C TRP A 8 14.73 7.36 6.81
N TYR A 9 15.88 8.03 6.75
CA TYR A 9 15.95 9.49 6.73
C TYR A 9 15.87 10.00 5.26
N PRO A 10 14.88 10.83 4.92
CA PRO A 10 14.63 11.32 3.55
C PRO A 10 15.85 11.92 2.82
N GLU A 11 16.78 12.50 3.58
CA GLU A 11 17.94 13.21 3.03
C GLU A 11 18.94 12.30 2.32
N ILE A 12 18.89 10.98 2.59
CA ILE A 12 19.77 10.03 1.91
C ILE A 12 19.06 9.47 0.68
N SER A 13 19.57 9.86 -0.49
CA SER A 13 19.05 9.43 -1.78
C SER A 13 19.14 7.91 -1.98
N ILE A 14 18.04 7.32 -2.48
CA ILE A 14 18.01 5.92 -2.92
C ILE A 14 19.02 5.66 -4.05
N ASP A 15 19.29 6.64 -4.93
CA ASP A 15 20.29 6.47 -6.00
C ASP A 15 21.70 6.30 -5.44
N ALA A 16 22.09 7.08 -4.42
CA ALA A 16 23.39 6.94 -3.77
C ALA A 16 23.56 5.54 -3.14
N LEU A 17 22.47 5.02 -2.59
CA LEU A 17 22.42 3.68 -2.03
C LEU A 17 22.50 2.61 -3.13
N ALA A 18 21.75 2.78 -4.21
CA ALA A 18 21.80 1.93 -5.39
C ALA A 18 23.23 1.89 -6.00
N ILE A 19 23.95 3.02 -6.03
CA ILE A 19 25.36 3.10 -6.44
C ILE A 19 26.26 2.29 -5.51
N HIS A 20 26.08 2.43 -4.20
CA HIS A 20 26.93 1.74 -3.23
C HIS A 20 26.79 0.22 -3.30
N HIS A 21 25.55 -0.28 -3.44
CA HIS A 21 25.29 -1.73 -3.43
C HIS A 21 25.41 -2.37 -4.82
N ASP A 22 24.99 -1.67 -5.86
CA ASP A 22 25.07 -2.09 -7.27
C ASP A 22 24.49 -3.51 -7.46
N SER A 23 25.01 -4.28 -8.41
CA SER A 23 24.64 -5.66 -8.72
C SER A 23 24.74 -6.67 -7.55
N ARG A 24 25.24 -6.28 -6.37
CA ARG A 24 25.32 -7.16 -5.19
C ARG A 24 23.99 -7.27 -4.45
N LEU A 25 23.13 -6.26 -4.56
CA LEU A 25 21.83 -6.24 -3.89
C LEU A 25 20.90 -7.25 -4.57
N SER A 26 20.39 -8.20 -3.78
CA SER A 26 19.47 -9.24 -4.21
C SER A 26 18.14 -9.20 -3.48
N GLU A 27 18.14 -8.69 -2.25
CA GLU A 27 16.94 -8.49 -1.43
C GLU A 27 16.95 -7.08 -0.88
N PHE A 28 15.83 -6.37 -1.01
CA PHE A 28 15.66 -5.02 -0.48
C PHE A 28 14.35 -4.93 0.29
N LYS A 29 14.40 -4.40 1.51
CA LYS A 29 13.24 -4.17 2.37
C LYS A 29 13.15 -2.70 2.72
N TRP A 30 12.05 -2.09 2.34
CA TRP A 30 11.68 -0.72 2.67
C TRP A 30 10.49 -0.75 3.63
N LEU A 31 10.77 -0.55 4.91
CA LEU A 31 9.82 -0.65 6.02
C LEU A 31 9.53 0.74 6.59
N ASN A 32 9.24 1.71 5.72
CA ASN A 32 9.32 3.13 6.09
C ASN A 32 8.38 3.58 7.21
N TYR A 33 8.78 4.69 7.85
CA TYR A 33 7.99 5.50 8.77
C TYR A 33 6.89 6.29 8.00
N PRO A 34 5.73 6.59 8.59
CA PRO A 34 4.68 7.37 7.91
C PRO A 34 5.22 8.74 7.46
N GLY A 35 5.21 8.99 6.14
CA GLY A 35 5.51 10.32 5.58
C GLY A 35 6.07 10.34 4.15
N GLU A 36 6.86 9.32 3.75
CA GLU A 36 7.43 9.27 2.40
C GLU A 36 7.30 7.87 1.77
N ASP A 37 6.77 7.81 0.55
CA ASP A 37 6.73 6.56 -0.21
C ASP A 37 7.92 6.49 -1.14
N LEU A 38 8.36 5.26 -1.46
CA LEU A 38 9.23 5.08 -2.61
C LEU A 38 8.52 5.61 -3.86
N THR A 39 9.18 6.50 -4.57
CA THR A 39 8.67 7.03 -5.83
C THR A 39 9.02 6.09 -6.97
N LYS A 40 8.37 6.30 -8.12
CA LYS A 40 8.76 5.66 -9.38
C LYS A 40 10.26 5.84 -9.68
N ASN A 41 10.80 7.04 -9.47
CA ASN A 41 12.20 7.34 -9.79
C ASN A 41 13.16 6.53 -8.89
N ASP A 42 12.79 6.31 -7.63
CA ASP A 42 13.58 5.49 -6.69
C ASP A 42 13.63 4.03 -7.14
N LEU A 43 12.48 3.49 -7.56
CA LEU A 43 12.39 2.13 -8.11
C LEU A 43 13.18 1.99 -9.42
N GLU A 44 13.14 2.99 -10.30
CA GLU A 44 13.93 3.01 -11.53
C GLU A 44 15.44 3.05 -11.24
N ALA A 45 15.89 3.90 -10.30
CA ALA A 45 17.28 3.96 -9.89
C ALA A 45 17.78 2.62 -9.30
N LEU A 46 16.94 1.93 -8.53
CA LEU A 46 17.22 0.57 -8.05
C LEU A 46 17.28 -0.41 -9.22
N GLY A 47 16.37 -0.34 -10.19
CA GLY A 47 16.35 -1.23 -11.35
C GLY A 47 17.57 -1.10 -12.26
N ASP A 48 18.05 0.13 -12.48
CA ASP A 48 19.18 0.42 -13.36
C ASP A 48 20.51 -0.08 -12.80
N ARG A 49 20.67 -0.09 -11.46
CA ARG A 49 21.94 -0.44 -10.80
C ARG A 49 21.91 -1.80 -10.13
N CYS A 50 20.83 -2.09 -9.39
CA CYS A 50 20.69 -3.33 -8.64
C CYS A 50 20.10 -4.45 -9.51
N ILE A 51 20.78 -4.76 -10.61
CA ILE A 51 20.32 -5.72 -11.64
C ILE A 51 20.11 -7.16 -11.13
N SER A 52 20.56 -7.46 -9.90
CA SER A 52 20.40 -8.75 -9.24
C SER A 52 19.24 -8.78 -8.24
N LEU A 53 18.47 -7.70 -8.10
CA LEU A 53 17.34 -7.62 -7.17
C LEU A 53 16.25 -8.62 -7.54
N ARG A 54 15.93 -9.52 -6.59
CA ARG A 54 14.96 -10.61 -6.73
C ARG A 54 13.81 -10.51 -5.76
N ASP A 55 14.10 -10.05 -4.55
CA ASP A 55 13.15 -10.01 -3.44
C ASP A 55 12.96 -8.56 -3.00
N PHE A 56 11.71 -8.09 -2.98
CA PHE A 56 11.41 -6.71 -2.62
C PHE A 56 10.22 -6.64 -1.66
N THR A 57 10.48 -6.21 -0.42
CA THR A 57 9.44 -5.79 0.53
C THR A 57 9.35 -4.27 0.52
N LEU A 58 8.16 -3.73 0.34
CA LEU A 58 7.94 -2.27 0.36
C LEU A 58 6.57 -1.93 0.89
N THR A 59 6.39 -0.68 1.31
CA THR A 59 5.09 -0.12 1.63
C THR A 59 4.52 0.63 0.43
N ILE A 60 3.25 0.39 0.10
CA ILE A 60 2.52 1.08 -0.96
C ILE A 60 1.24 1.64 -0.35
N ARG A 61 1.02 2.95 -0.46
CA ARG A 61 -0.25 3.57 -0.06
C ARG A 61 -1.37 3.10 -0.99
N ARG A 62 -2.45 2.60 -0.40
CA ARG A 62 -3.70 2.31 -1.12
C ARG A 62 -4.40 3.61 -1.47
N SER A 63 -4.71 3.78 -2.75
CA SER A 63 -5.38 4.95 -3.29
C SER A 63 -6.57 4.57 -4.16
N GLN A 64 -7.08 3.35 -3.95
CA GLN A 64 -8.15 2.71 -4.72
C GLN A 64 -7.78 2.51 -6.19
N GLY A 65 -6.49 2.26 -6.48
CA GLY A 65 -6.00 2.00 -7.84
C GLY A 65 -5.85 3.27 -8.69
N ASP A 66 -5.54 4.41 -8.06
CA ASP A 66 -5.20 5.61 -8.82
C ASP A 66 -3.94 5.41 -9.69
N LEU A 67 -3.67 6.40 -10.55
CA LEU A 67 -2.54 6.34 -11.47
C LEU A 67 -1.20 6.18 -10.74
N THR A 68 -1.07 6.74 -9.54
CA THR A 68 0.16 6.67 -8.75
C THR A 68 0.41 5.26 -8.24
N GLU A 69 -0.58 4.65 -7.57
CA GLU A 69 -0.53 3.27 -7.10
C GLU A 69 -0.32 2.30 -8.26
N ALA A 70 -1.09 2.45 -9.34
CA ALA A 70 -0.97 1.60 -10.52
C ALA A 70 0.43 1.69 -11.16
N ASN A 71 1.00 2.90 -11.25
CA ASN A 71 2.34 3.07 -11.80
C ASN A 71 3.43 2.43 -10.94
N LEU A 72 3.29 2.40 -9.60
CA LEU A 72 4.24 1.70 -8.74
C LEU A 72 4.26 0.20 -9.05
N TYR A 73 3.10 -0.45 -9.19
CA TYR A 73 3.03 -1.85 -9.59
C TYR A 73 3.69 -2.09 -10.96
N LYS A 74 3.47 -1.19 -11.92
CA LYS A 74 4.10 -1.30 -13.24
C LYS A 74 5.61 -1.14 -13.19
N THR A 75 6.11 -0.18 -12.42
CA THR A 75 7.55 0.03 -12.23
C THR A 75 8.20 -1.14 -11.49
N LEU A 76 7.52 -1.78 -10.54
CA LEU A 76 8.00 -3.05 -9.96
C LEU A 76 8.09 -4.16 -11.02
N GLY A 77 7.11 -4.22 -11.92
CA GLY A 77 7.09 -5.17 -13.02
C GLY A 77 8.27 -5.01 -13.99
N SER A 78 8.71 -3.77 -14.25
CA SER A 78 9.84 -3.50 -15.16
C SER A 78 11.20 -3.99 -14.63
N LEU A 79 11.30 -4.34 -13.34
CA LEU A 79 12.52 -4.87 -12.73
C LEU A 79 12.83 -6.29 -13.25
N PRO A 80 13.94 -6.49 -14.00
CA PRO A 80 14.11 -7.66 -14.87
C PRO A 80 14.37 -8.98 -14.12
N ARG A 81 14.78 -8.92 -12.85
CA ARG A 81 15.06 -10.12 -12.04
C ARG A 81 14.18 -10.25 -10.81
N LEU A 82 13.24 -9.34 -10.62
CA LEU A 82 12.35 -9.37 -9.47
C LEU A 82 11.40 -10.59 -9.56
N GLN A 83 11.48 -11.50 -8.60
CA GLN A 83 10.73 -12.75 -8.57
C GLN A 83 9.77 -12.82 -7.39
N SER A 84 10.08 -12.16 -6.27
CA SER A 84 9.24 -12.13 -5.08
C SER A 84 9.00 -10.70 -4.62
N ILE A 85 7.73 -10.38 -4.35
CA ILE A 85 7.33 -9.07 -3.87
C ILE A 85 6.44 -9.25 -2.65
N SER A 86 6.69 -8.45 -1.61
CA SER A 86 5.85 -8.40 -0.42
C SER A 86 5.40 -6.97 -0.13
N PRO A 87 4.33 -6.48 -0.78
CA PRO A 87 3.78 -5.16 -0.51
C PRO A 87 3.04 -5.13 0.82
N ASN A 88 3.41 -4.17 1.66
CA ASN A 88 2.60 -3.70 2.78
C ASN A 88 1.67 -2.63 2.23
N LEU A 89 0.42 -2.99 1.96
CA LEU A 89 -0.60 -2.08 1.47
C LEU A 89 -1.06 -1.20 2.63
N GLN A 90 -0.59 0.04 2.66
CA GLN A 90 -0.88 0.98 3.73
C GLN A 90 -2.19 1.70 3.47
N VAL A 91 -3.09 1.64 4.45
CA VAL A 91 -4.28 2.48 4.47
C VAL A 91 -3.94 3.75 5.23
N SER A 92 -3.84 4.88 4.54
CA SER A 92 -3.64 6.19 5.18
C SER A 92 -4.78 7.12 4.84
N LYS A 93 -5.04 8.09 5.71
CA LYS A 93 -6.03 9.13 5.47
C LYS A 93 -5.67 9.95 4.23
N ARG A 94 -6.68 10.27 3.41
CA ARG A 94 -6.64 11.46 2.54
C ARG A 94 -7.03 12.75 3.25
N TYR A 95 -7.68 12.66 4.42
CA TYR A 95 -8.40 13.76 5.04
C TYR A 95 -7.73 14.28 6.32
N SER A 96 -7.63 15.61 6.46
CA SER A 96 -7.16 16.29 7.67
C SER A 96 -8.34 16.85 8.46
N PRO A 97 -8.37 16.75 9.80
CA PRO A 97 -9.38 17.39 10.65
C PRO A 97 -9.43 18.92 10.54
N THR A 98 -8.37 19.54 10.02
CA THR A 98 -8.31 20.99 9.79
C THR A 98 -9.21 21.47 8.66
N ASP A 99 -9.77 20.55 7.86
CA ASP A 99 -10.55 20.85 6.67
C ASP A 99 -12.07 20.79 6.93
N ASN A 100 -12.47 20.79 8.21
CA ASN A 100 -13.86 20.66 8.64
C ASN A 100 -14.51 22.03 8.89
N ASP A 101 -15.80 22.15 8.55
CA ASP A 101 -16.68 23.29 8.79
C ASP A 101 -17.84 22.88 9.73
N GLU A 102 -18.51 23.87 10.34
CA GLU A 102 -19.69 23.66 11.20
C GLU A 102 -20.95 24.24 10.54
N ASP A 103 -22.06 23.51 10.57
CA ASP A 103 -23.36 23.99 10.11
C ASP A 103 -24.10 24.83 11.17
N ASP A 104 -25.22 25.45 10.79
CA ASP A 104 -26.05 26.28 11.69
C ASP A 104 -26.61 25.51 12.90
N ASN A 105 -26.62 24.18 12.83
CA ASN A 105 -27.11 23.30 13.90
C ASN A 105 -25.97 22.79 14.80
N GLY A 106 -24.72 23.19 14.53
CA GLY A 106 -23.52 22.77 15.26
C GLY A 106 -23.00 21.38 14.85
N ASN A 107 -23.42 20.84 13.70
CA ASN A 107 -22.88 19.60 13.18
C ASN A 107 -21.59 19.89 12.39
N LEU A 108 -20.55 19.13 12.68
CA LEU A 108 -19.27 19.21 11.98
C LEU A 108 -19.34 18.40 10.67
N PHE A 109 -18.85 18.97 9.58
CA PHE A 109 -18.77 18.31 8.27
C PHE A 109 -17.51 18.69 7.51
N ASN A 110 -17.11 17.88 6.52
CA ASN A 110 -15.97 18.20 5.65
C ASN A 110 -16.45 18.71 4.28
N ALA A 111 -16.29 20.01 4.00
CA ALA A 111 -16.78 20.64 2.78
C ALA A 111 -16.02 20.21 1.50
N LEU A 112 -14.84 19.59 1.64
CA LEU A 112 -14.08 19.05 0.51
C LEU A 112 -14.63 17.71 0.00
N ILE A 113 -15.58 17.12 0.74
CA ILE A 113 -16.26 15.89 0.34
C ILE A 113 -17.59 16.24 -0.34
N ASP A 114 -17.70 15.83 -1.60
CA ASP A 114 -18.88 16.07 -2.44
C ASP A 114 -20.10 15.26 -1.97
N ASP A 115 -19.86 14.06 -1.44
CA ASP A 115 -20.93 13.19 -0.96
C ASP A 115 -21.43 13.60 0.44
N GLU A 116 -22.74 13.79 0.52
CA GLU A 116 -23.42 14.26 1.73
C GLU A 116 -23.32 13.27 2.90
N PHE A 117 -23.29 11.97 2.62
CA PHE A 117 -23.12 10.96 3.66
C PHE A 117 -21.68 10.95 4.17
N ASP A 118 -20.71 11.02 3.28
CA ASP A 118 -19.28 10.93 3.61
C ASP A 118 -18.76 12.15 4.38
N ARG A 119 -19.36 13.34 4.19
CA ARG A 119 -18.99 14.55 4.96
C ARG A 119 -19.44 14.53 6.43
N ILE A 120 -20.39 13.66 6.81
CA ILE A 120 -20.93 13.61 8.18
C ILE A 120 -19.88 13.07 9.15
N ILE A 121 -19.75 13.72 10.31
CA ILE A 121 -18.91 13.28 11.42
C ILE A 121 -19.82 12.68 12.51
N PRO A 122 -19.83 11.34 12.71
CA PRO A 122 -20.75 10.71 13.66
C PRO A 122 -20.39 11.02 15.11
N SER A 123 -21.28 11.73 15.82
CA SER A 123 -21.11 12.06 17.25
C SER A 123 -21.00 10.83 18.17
N GLU A 124 -21.52 9.68 17.74
CA GLU A 124 -21.60 8.44 18.52
C GLU A 124 -20.31 7.60 18.48
N VAL A 125 -19.46 7.82 17.47
CA VAL A 125 -18.21 7.05 17.27
C VAL A 125 -17.03 7.70 18.00
N LEU A 126 -17.20 8.95 18.42
CA LEU A 126 -16.16 9.79 18.93
C LEU A 126 -16.42 10.06 20.41
N GLY A 127 -15.48 9.70 21.28
CA GLY A 127 -15.51 10.21 22.64
C GLY A 127 -15.53 11.75 22.62
N ASP A 128 -16.08 12.36 23.67
CA ASP A 128 -16.32 13.81 23.86
C ASP A 128 -15.05 14.70 23.88
N GLY A 129 -13.96 14.28 23.25
CA GLY A 129 -12.68 14.97 23.21
C GLY A 129 -12.51 15.89 21.99
N PRO A 130 -11.62 16.90 22.08
CA PRO A 130 -11.35 17.88 21.02
C PRO A 130 -10.74 17.25 19.74
N ASP A 131 -10.20 16.04 19.84
CA ASP A 131 -9.60 15.30 18.71
C ASP A 131 -10.62 14.44 17.93
N SER A 132 -11.91 14.57 18.26
CA SER A 132 -13.01 13.81 17.67
C SER A 132 -13.25 14.10 16.17
N SER A 133 -12.81 15.25 15.67
CA SER A 133 -13.06 15.72 14.29
C SER A 133 -12.44 14.88 13.16
N GLU A 134 -11.78 13.77 13.52
CA GLU A 134 -10.92 12.99 12.66
C GLU A 134 -11.55 11.75 11.99
N ALA A 135 -12.73 11.32 12.43
CA ALA A 135 -13.45 10.17 11.86
C ALA A 135 -14.80 10.60 11.26
N CYS A 136 -14.79 11.12 10.03
CA CYS A 136 -16.01 11.24 9.23
C CYS A 136 -16.41 9.90 8.59
N ASN A 137 -17.66 9.79 8.15
CA ASN A 137 -18.15 8.63 7.39
C ASN A 137 -17.27 8.36 6.17
N GLY A 138 -16.80 9.39 5.47
CA GLY A 138 -15.90 9.26 4.32
C GLY A 138 -14.57 8.60 4.68
N ALA A 139 -14.01 8.91 5.86
CA ALA A 139 -12.79 8.25 6.32
C ALA A 139 -13.05 6.77 6.63
N MET A 140 -14.20 6.43 7.23
CA MET A 140 -14.59 5.04 7.50
C MET A 140 -14.83 4.27 6.21
N HIS A 141 -15.50 4.91 5.24
CA HIS A 141 -15.76 4.37 3.92
C HIS A 141 -14.45 4.12 3.16
N GLU A 142 -13.53 5.08 3.15
CA GLU A 142 -12.19 4.92 2.56
C GLU A 142 -11.41 3.78 3.21
N GLN A 143 -11.46 3.66 4.54
CA GLN A 143 -10.84 2.54 5.26
C GLN A 143 -11.44 1.20 4.83
N LEU A 144 -12.77 1.08 4.74
CA LEU A 144 -13.43 -0.15 4.28
C LEU A 144 -12.98 -0.54 2.87
N ILE A 145 -12.96 0.41 1.93
CA ILE A 145 -12.54 0.15 0.55
C ILE A 145 -11.05 -0.26 0.49
N ASN A 146 -10.18 0.49 1.16
CA ASN A 146 -8.74 0.25 1.09
C ASN A 146 -8.30 -0.99 1.88
N CYS A 147 -9.08 -1.40 2.89
CA CYS A 147 -8.89 -2.64 3.64
C CYS A 147 -9.42 -3.87 2.90
N ALA A 148 -10.41 -3.72 2.01
CA ALA A 148 -10.99 -4.82 1.27
C ALA A 148 -9.96 -5.40 0.28
N LEU A 149 -9.28 -6.45 0.72
CA LEU A 149 -8.39 -7.24 -0.11
C LEU A 149 -9.04 -8.58 -0.43
N ASP A 150 -9.33 -8.81 -1.70
CA ASP A 150 -9.92 -10.05 -2.18
C ASP A 150 -9.05 -10.72 -3.24
N LYS A 151 -9.45 -11.95 -3.61
CA LYS A 151 -8.79 -12.75 -4.64
C LYS A 151 -8.65 -12.03 -5.98
N ILE A 152 -9.64 -11.23 -6.38
CA ILE A 152 -9.67 -10.57 -7.68
C ILE A 152 -8.65 -9.45 -7.70
N LEU A 153 -8.60 -8.64 -6.63
CA LEU A 153 -7.62 -7.57 -6.46
C LEU A 153 -6.20 -8.13 -6.35
N ALA A 154 -5.98 -9.16 -5.53
CA ALA A 154 -4.67 -9.82 -5.39
C ALA A 154 -4.14 -10.27 -6.76
N LYS A 155 -4.97 -11.00 -7.49
CA LYS A 155 -4.66 -11.45 -8.86
C LYS A 155 -4.42 -10.28 -9.80
N SER A 156 -5.24 -9.23 -9.74
CA SER A 156 -5.08 -8.05 -10.60
C SER A 156 -3.74 -7.36 -10.37
N ILE A 157 -3.26 -7.27 -9.12
CA ILE A 157 -1.95 -6.72 -8.79
C ILE A 157 -0.84 -7.64 -9.34
N PHE A 158 -0.95 -8.95 -9.13
CA PHE A 158 0.00 -9.93 -9.66
C PHE A 158 0.10 -9.86 -11.19
N ASP A 159 -1.05 -9.81 -11.87
CA ASP A 159 -1.14 -9.74 -13.33
C ASP A 159 -0.54 -8.42 -13.84
N THR A 160 -0.81 -7.29 -13.18
CA THR A 160 -0.26 -5.97 -13.53
C THR A 160 1.27 -5.96 -13.44
N ILE A 161 1.83 -6.47 -12.34
CA ILE A 161 3.29 -6.54 -12.18
C ILE A 161 3.88 -7.51 -13.20
N SER A 162 3.24 -8.67 -13.41
CA SER A 162 3.72 -9.69 -14.34
C SER A 162 3.67 -9.25 -15.79
N SER A 163 2.68 -8.46 -16.21
CA SER A 163 2.53 -8.00 -17.60
C SER A 163 3.57 -6.96 -18.00
N GLU A 164 4.13 -6.24 -17.04
CA GLU A 164 5.13 -5.18 -17.28
C GLU A 164 6.56 -5.72 -17.25
N LYS A 165 6.72 -7.04 -17.11
CA LYS A 165 8.02 -7.72 -17.19
C LYS A 165 8.65 -7.54 -18.59
N PRO A 166 9.94 -7.19 -18.68
CA PRO A 166 10.66 -7.16 -19.95
C PRO A 166 10.67 -8.54 -20.63
N GLN A 167 10.77 -8.59 -21.96
CA GLN A 167 10.75 -9.85 -22.74
C GLN A 167 11.85 -10.85 -22.33
N VAL A 168 13.00 -10.34 -21.86
CA VAL A 168 14.14 -11.15 -21.40
C VAL A 168 14.33 -10.93 -19.90
N SER A 169 13.33 -11.34 -19.10
CA SER A 169 13.33 -11.20 -17.65
C SER A 169 12.92 -12.51 -16.95
N LEU A 170 13.18 -12.59 -15.64
CA LEU A 170 12.65 -13.67 -14.82
C LEU A 170 11.19 -13.37 -14.48
N PRO A 171 10.30 -14.37 -14.54
CA PRO A 171 8.90 -14.18 -14.21
C PRO A 171 8.74 -13.84 -12.73
N LEU A 172 7.68 -13.10 -12.40
CA LEU A 172 7.22 -13.00 -11.03
C LEU A 172 6.76 -14.40 -10.56
N GLU A 173 7.34 -14.86 -9.46
CA GLU A 173 7.07 -16.17 -8.85
C GLU A 173 6.11 -16.04 -7.67
N GLU A 174 6.21 -14.95 -6.92
CA GLU A 174 5.46 -14.75 -5.68
C GLU A 174 5.06 -13.29 -5.47
N LEU A 175 3.81 -13.09 -5.03
CA LEU A 175 3.31 -11.84 -4.47
C LEU A 175 2.65 -12.15 -3.13
N ALA A 176 3.12 -11.52 -2.05
CA ALA A 176 2.55 -11.64 -0.70
C ALA A 176 2.02 -10.29 -0.22
N LEU A 177 0.70 -10.13 -0.25
CA LEU A 177 0.00 -8.91 0.10
C LEU A 177 -0.46 -8.94 1.56
N LYS A 178 -0.27 -7.83 2.27
CA LYS A 178 -0.92 -7.60 3.57
C LYS A 178 -1.30 -6.14 3.73
N ILE A 179 -2.40 -5.89 4.43
CA ILE A 179 -2.80 -4.52 4.78
C ILE A 179 -2.07 -4.06 6.05
N THR A 180 -1.69 -2.80 6.11
CA THR A 180 -1.09 -2.14 7.28
C THR A 180 -1.77 -0.82 7.58
N ASN A 181 -1.61 -0.31 8.82
CA ASN A 181 -2.21 0.94 9.30
C ASN A 181 -3.76 0.96 9.30
N VAL A 182 -4.34 -0.22 9.53
CA VAL A 182 -5.79 -0.45 9.60
C VAL A 182 -6.39 0.25 10.81
N GLY A 183 -7.57 0.86 10.64
CA GLY A 183 -8.34 1.41 11.76
C GLY A 183 -7.72 2.64 12.42
N HIS A 184 -6.70 3.23 11.80
CA HIS A 184 -6.11 4.48 12.26
C HIS A 184 -6.95 5.64 11.71
N PHE A 185 -7.82 6.17 12.56
CA PHE A 185 -8.52 7.43 12.32
C PHE A 185 -7.74 8.59 12.96
N GLY A 186 -6.43 8.60 12.71
CA GLY A 186 -5.45 9.59 13.15
C GLY A 186 -5.26 9.56 14.65
N MET A 187 -5.65 10.58 15.42
CA MET A 187 -5.48 10.55 16.88
C MET A 187 -6.54 9.71 17.61
N VAL A 188 -7.62 9.33 16.90
CA VAL A 188 -8.71 8.53 17.47
C VAL A 188 -8.58 7.08 17.05
N ASP A 189 -8.60 6.18 18.04
CA ASP A 189 -8.70 4.76 17.81
C ASP A 189 -10.12 4.40 17.34
N CYS A 190 -10.19 3.57 16.30
CA CYS A 190 -11.41 2.95 15.82
C CYS A 190 -12.18 2.20 16.93
N PRO A 191 -13.52 2.26 16.99
CA PRO A 191 -14.30 1.38 17.85
C PRO A 191 -13.96 -0.08 17.63
N ALA A 192 -13.81 -0.85 18.71
CA ALA A 192 -13.36 -2.25 18.64
C ALA A 192 -14.20 -3.12 17.68
N HIS A 193 -15.51 -2.91 17.64
CA HIS A 193 -16.41 -3.62 16.73
C HIS A 193 -16.12 -3.34 15.25
N PHE A 194 -15.83 -2.08 14.91
CA PHE A 194 -15.47 -1.73 13.54
C PHE A 194 -14.07 -2.25 13.19
N LEU A 195 -13.14 -2.25 14.15
CA LEU A 195 -11.81 -2.82 13.96
C LEU A 195 -11.87 -4.33 13.64
N TYR A 196 -12.80 -5.08 14.26
CA TYR A 196 -13.04 -6.49 13.90
C TYR A 196 -13.51 -6.66 12.45
N VAL A 197 -14.38 -5.75 11.96
CA VAL A 197 -14.81 -5.76 10.56
C VAL A 197 -13.61 -5.47 9.65
N LEU A 198 -12.81 -4.46 9.97
CA LEU A 198 -11.62 -4.13 9.18
C LEU A 198 -10.62 -5.28 9.13
N PHE A 199 -10.33 -5.93 10.27
CA PHE A 199 -9.44 -7.10 10.27
C PHE A 199 -9.99 -8.28 9.48
N HIS A 200 -11.31 -8.43 9.40
CA HIS A 200 -11.92 -9.44 8.54
C HIS A 200 -11.74 -9.13 7.05
N LEU A 201 -11.68 -7.86 6.67
CA LEU A 201 -11.43 -7.42 5.30
C LEU A 201 -9.94 -7.46 4.92
N CYS A 202 -9.05 -7.24 5.89
CA CYS A 202 -7.59 -7.13 5.71
C CYS A 202 -6.85 -8.47 5.62
N ARG A 203 -7.52 -9.55 5.21
CA ARG A 203 -6.86 -10.85 5.16
C ARG A 203 -5.68 -10.81 4.18
N PRO A 204 -4.51 -11.35 4.57
CA PRO A 204 -3.39 -11.39 3.66
C PRO A 204 -3.72 -12.28 2.47
N TRP A 205 -3.04 -12.05 1.35
CA TRP A 205 -3.17 -12.90 0.17
C TRP A 205 -1.79 -13.25 -0.36
N ARG A 206 -1.66 -14.46 -0.90
CA ARG A 206 -0.43 -14.95 -1.49
C ARG A 206 -0.72 -15.56 -2.86
N ASP A 207 -0.14 -14.95 -3.88
CA ASP A 207 -0.21 -15.42 -5.25
C ASP A 207 1.14 -16.05 -5.59
N THR A 208 1.13 -17.33 -5.93
CA THR A 208 2.33 -18.09 -6.29
C THR A 208 2.19 -18.72 -7.66
N ARG A 209 3.23 -18.58 -8.48
CA ARG A 209 3.31 -19.28 -9.75
C ARG A 209 3.47 -20.78 -9.50
N ASN A 210 2.81 -21.61 -10.30
CA ASN A 210 2.94 -23.06 -10.19
C ASN A 210 4.42 -23.48 -10.38
N ILE A 211 4.91 -24.35 -9.50
CA ILE A 211 6.30 -24.84 -9.52
C ILE A 211 6.60 -25.77 -10.70
N ARG A 212 5.57 -26.35 -11.33
CA ARG A 212 5.75 -27.30 -12.43
C ARG A 212 5.91 -26.58 -13.76
N ASP A 213 6.91 -26.99 -14.53
CA ASP A 213 7.27 -26.33 -15.80
C ASP A 213 6.15 -26.38 -16.86
N ASP A 214 5.32 -27.42 -16.87
CA ASP A 214 4.18 -27.59 -17.78
C ASP A 214 2.96 -26.73 -17.41
N CYS A 215 2.88 -26.28 -16.16
CA CYS A 215 1.76 -25.50 -15.62
C CYS A 215 2.15 -24.10 -15.14
N ARG A 216 3.30 -23.55 -15.56
CA ARG A 216 3.82 -22.22 -15.12
C ARG A 216 2.87 -21.04 -15.36
N HIS A 217 1.87 -21.22 -16.22
CA HIS A 217 0.83 -20.22 -16.49
C HIS A 217 -0.29 -20.22 -15.44
N GLU A 218 -0.39 -21.28 -14.63
CA GLU A 218 -1.32 -21.36 -13.52
C GLU A 218 -0.76 -20.61 -12.30
N ILE A 219 -1.59 -19.75 -11.72
CA ILE A 219 -1.29 -19.03 -10.49
C ILE A 219 -2.18 -19.59 -9.38
N ARG A 220 -1.55 -19.98 -8.26
CA ARG A 220 -2.23 -20.40 -7.04
C ARG A 220 -2.41 -19.16 -6.17
N ILE A 221 -3.65 -18.93 -5.74
CA ILE A 221 -4.03 -17.76 -4.95
C ILE A 221 -4.61 -18.27 -3.65
N GLU A 222 -3.97 -17.91 -2.54
CA GLU A 222 -4.26 -18.36 -1.19
C GLU A 222 -4.46 -17.14 -0.28
N GLU A 223 -5.30 -17.31 0.75
CA GLU A 223 -5.61 -16.30 1.79
C GLU A 223 -4.95 -16.71 3.11
#